data_AF-A0A699XCM4-F1
#
_entry.id   AF-A0A699XCM4-F1
#
_cell.length_a   1.000
_cell.length_b   1.000
_cell.length_c   1.000
_cell.angle_alpha   90.00
_cell.angle_beta   90.00
_cell.angle_gamma   90.00
#
_symmetry.space_group_name_H-M   'P 1'
#
loop_
_entity.id
_entity.type
_entity.pdbx_description
1 polymer ?
#
loop_
_entity_poly.entity_id
_entity_poly.type
_entity_poly.pdbx_seq_one_letter_code
_entity_poly.pdbx_strand_id
1 'polypeptide(L)' 'TVNVAGAMEKVGSLVVQQSGIQCFNCKEFGHFAKECKKLKRVKDSAYHKEKMLMCKQAEQGVPLQAEQYD' A
#
# COMPACT_ATOMS: atom_id res chain seq x y z
N THR A 1 23.74 7.59 16.85
CA THR A 1 23.31 6.44 16.02
C THR A 1 21.97 6.79 15.41
N VAL A 2 21.95 7.23 14.15
CA VAL A 2 20.70 7.64 13.49
C VAL A 2 19.92 6.36 13.19
N ASN A 3 18.74 6.22 13.76
CA ASN A 3 17.90 5.04 13.60
C ASN A 3 17.40 4.94 12.16
N VAL A 4 18.08 4.16 11.32
CA VAL A 4 17.81 3.99 9.88
C VAL A 4 16.43 3.36 9.61
N ALA A 5 15.79 2.77 10.63
CA ALA A 5 14.47 2.15 10.51
C ALA A 5 13.32 3.14 10.23
N GLY A 6 13.45 4.42 10.57
CA GLY A 6 12.36 5.41 10.44
C GLY A 6 12.26 6.11 9.08
N ALA A 7 13.32 6.08 8.27
CA ALA A 7 13.40 6.86 7.03
C ALA A 7 12.72 6.16 5.84
N MET A 8 12.83 4.82 5.76
CA MET A 8 12.26 4.03 4.67
C MET A 8 10.72 4.06 4.67
N GLU A 9 10.10 4.16 5.85
CA GLU A 9 8.64 4.27 5.96
C GLU A 9 8.12 5.61 5.41
N LYS A 10 8.88 6.69 5.57
CA LYS A 10 8.53 8.01 5.03
C LYS A 10 8.72 8.11 3.51
N VAL A 11 9.77 7.48 2.97
CA VAL A 11 10.01 7.45 1.52
C VAL A 11 8.91 6.64 0.82
N GLY A 12 8.56 5.46 1.35
CA GLY A 12 7.44 4.68 0.84
C GLY A 12 6.09 5.41 0.94
N SER A 13 5.87 6.14 2.04
CA SER A 13 4.68 6.98 2.25
C SER A 13 4.60 8.17 1.28
N LEU A 14 5.72 8.84 0.97
CA LEU A 14 5.78 9.94 -0.01
C LEU A 14 5.50 9.47 -1.45
N VAL A 15 6.11 8.37 -1.87
CA VAL A 15 5.88 7.76 -3.21
C VAL A 15 4.41 7.30 -3.34
N VAL A 16 3.83 6.82 -2.24
CA VAL A 16 2.42 6.41 -2.16
C VAL A 16 1.45 7.59 -2.08
N GLN A 17 1.82 8.70 -1.46
CA GLN A 17 1.04 9.94 -1.48
C GLN A 17 0.94 10.53 -2.89
N GLN A 18 1.97 10.39 -3.73
CA GLN A 18 1.99 10.90 -5.09
C GLN A 18 1.20 10.04 -6.09
N SER A 19 1.14 8.72 -5.88
CA SER A 19 0.38 7.79 -6.75
C SER A 19 -1.06 7.52 -6.26
N GLY A 20 -1.41 7.98 -5.06
CA GLY A 20 -2.73 7.78 -4.47
C GLY A 20 -2.99 6.31 -4.15
N ILE A 21 -2.51 5.82 -3.00
CA ILE A 21 -2.91 4.47 -2.53
C ILE A 21 -4.38 4.42 -2.18
N GLN A 22 -5.10 3.41 -2.65
CA GLN A 22 -6.44 3.13 -2.17
C GLN A 22 -6.39 2.37 -0.84
N CYS A 23 -6.98 2.95 0.20
CA CYS A 23 -7.12 2.30 1.50
C CYS A 23 -8.06 1.10 1.40
N PHE A 24 -7.56 -0.10 1.66
CA PHE A 24 -8.40 -1.31 1.64
C PHE A 24 -9.55 -1.30 2.66
N ASN A 25 -9.38 -0.58 3.78
CA ASN A 25 -10.38 -0.51 4.85
C ASN A 25 -11.59 0.36 4.48
N CYS A 26 -11.36 1.54 3.90
CA CYS A 26 -12.42 2.52 3.63
C CYS A 26 -12.61 2.88 2.16
N LYS A 27 -11.80 2.34 1.25
CA LYS A 27 -11.79 2.57 -0.20
C LYS A 27 -11.47 4.00 -0.67
N GLU A 28 -11.10 4.87 0.27
CA GLU A 28 -10.59 6.23 0.00
C GLU A 28 -9.12 6.20 -0.41
N PHE A 29 -8.70 7.18 -1.20
CA PHE A 29 -7.30 7.35 -1.60
C PHE A 29 -6.47 8.12 -0.56
N GLY A 30 -5.15 7.97 -0.61
CA GLY A 30 -4.18 8.83 0.07
C GLY A 30 -3.63 8.32 1.42
N HIS A 31 -4.03 7.13 1.87
CA HIS A 31 -3.48 6.54 3.10
C HIS A 31 -3.49 5.01 3.10
N PHE A 32 -2.55 4.41 3.83
CA PHE A 32 -2.54 2.95 4.00
C PHE A 32 -3.69 2.48 4.90
N ALA A 33 -4.15 1.25 4.71
CA ALA A 33 -5.15 0.65 5.60
C ALA A 33 -4.72 0.63 7.08
N LYS A 34 -3.40 0.58 7.36
CA LYS A 34 -2.85 0.65 8.72
C LYS A 34 -3.02 2.02 9.38
N GLU A 35 -3.19 3.08 8.59
CA GLU A 35 -3.33 4.48 9.02
C GLU A 35 -4.80 4.95 9.00
N CYS A 36 -5.71 4.09 8.55
CA CYS A 36 -7.12 4.43 8.45
C CYS A 36 -7.73 4.67 9.82
N LYS A 37 -8.27 5.87 10.04
CA LYS A 37 -9.00 6.24 11.28
C LYS A 37 -10.43 5.72 11.33
N LYS A 38 -10.99 5.27 10.20
CA LYS A 38 -12.32 4.62 10.20
C LYS A 38 -12.22 3.27 10.90
N LEU A 39 -13.32 2.82 11.49
CA LEU A 39 -13.37 1.53 12.16
C LEU A 39 -12.88 0.41 11.23
N LYS A 40 -12.12 -0.53 11.79
CA LYS A 40 -11.61 -1.66 11.02
C LYS A 40 -12.78 -2.50 10.54
N ARG A 41 -12.82 -2.78 9.24
CA ARG A 41 -13.76 -3.70 8.62
C ARG A 41 -13.58 -5.09 9.24
N VAL A 42 -14.69 -5.83 9.39
CA VAL A 42 -14.65 -7.24 9.79
C VAL A 42 -13.82 -8.02 8.79
N LYS A 43 -12.87 -8.81 9.28
CA LYS A 43 -11.98 -9.65 8.46
C LYS A 43 -12.65 -10.97 8.11
N ASP A 44 -13.79 -10.90 7.44
CA ASP A 44 -14.51 -12.06 6.95
C ASP A 44 -13.81 -12.68 5.71
N SER A 45 -14.38 -13.77 5.19
CA SER A 45 -13.84 -14.44 4.00
C SER A 45 -13.89 -13.55 2.75
N ALA A 46 -14.85 -12.63 2.64
CA ALA A 46 -14.95 -11.70 1.53
C ALA A 46 -13.82 -10.67 1.57
N TYR A 47 -13.51 -10.12 2.75
CA TYR A 47 -12.35 -9.27 2.99
C TYR A 47 -11.05 -9.97 2.58
N HIS A 48 -10.89 -11.24 2.92
CA HIS A 48 -9.69 -11.99 2.55
C HIS A 48 -9.58 -12.19 1.03
N LYS A 49 -10.67 -12.60 0.37
CA LYS A 49 -10.72 -12.77 -1.09
C LYS A 49 -10.43 -11.47 -1.84
N GLU A 50 -11.04 -10.37 -1.40
CA GLU A 50 -10.86 -9.05 -2.00
C GLU A 50 -9.42 -8.57 -1.82
N LYS A 51 -8.79 -8.81 -0.65
CA LYS A 51 -7.37 -8.47 -0.42
C LYS A 51 -6.44 -9.22 -1.37
N MET A 52 -6.70 -10.52 -1.60
CA MET A 52 -5.92 -11.32 -2.54
C MET A 52 -6.04 -10.83 -3.99
N LEU A 53 -7.24 -10.40 -4.39
CA LEU A 53 -7.46 -9.86 -5.74
C LEU A 53 -6.68 -8.55 -5.95
N MET A 54 -6.65 -7.68 -4.94
CA MET A 54 -5.92 -6.41 -5.01
C MET A 54 -4.41 -6.61 -5.12
N CYS A 55 -3.82 -7.57 -4.40
CA CYS A 55 -2.40 -7.90 -4.55
C CYS A 55 -2.06 -8.38 -5.97
N LYS A 56 -2.91 -9.24 -6.57
CA LYS A 56 -2.71 -9.72 -7.95
C LYS A 56 -2.80 -8.60 -9.00
N GLN A 57 -3.59 -7.57 -8.75
CA GLN A 57 -3.68 -6.41 -9.65
C GLN A 57 -2.46 -5.50 -9.53
N ALA A 58 -1.93 -5.33 -8.32
CA ALA A 58 -0.67 -4.61 -8.12
C ALA A 58 0.51 -5.31 -8.83
N GLU A 59 0.53 -6.65 -8.82
CA GLU A 59 1.52 -7.45 -9.55
C GLU A 59 1.39 -7.34 -11.07
N GLN A 60 0.16 -7.24 -11.60
CA GLN A 60 -0.09 -7.12 -13.04
C GLN A 60 0.02 -5.67 -13.56
N GLY A 61 -0.10 -4.67 -12.69
CA GLY A 61 -0.13 -3.25 -13.04
C GLY A 61 1.18 -2.49 -12.79
N VAL A 62 2.19 -3.11 -12.19
CA VAL A 62 3.53 -2.52 -12.00
C VAL A 62 4.47 -3.10 -13.06
N PRO A 63 4.85 -2.34 -14.10
CA PRO A 63 6.12 -2.60 -14.76
C PRO A 63 7.18 -2.40 -13.69
N LEU A 64 7.83 -3.49 -13.26
CA LEU A 64 9.05 -3.40 -12.50
C LEU A 64 10.04 -2.65 -13.41
N GLN A 65 10.25 -1.36 -13.15
CA GLN A 65 11.44 -0.67 -13.64
C GLN A 65 12.63 -1.34 -12.94
N ALA A 66 13.02 -2.50 -13.45
CA ALA A 66 14.36 -3.00 -13.27
C ALA A 66 15.24 -1.99 -14.03
N GLU A 67 15.80 -1.04 -13.28
CA GLU A 67 16.90 -0.23 -13.78
C GLU A 67 17.99 -1.19 -14.27
N GLN A 68 18.08 -1.35 -15.59
CA GLN A 68 19.29 -1.80 -16.23
C GLN A 68 20.32 -0.70 -15.99
N TYR A 69 21.19 -0.90 -15.02
CA TYR A 69 22.47 -0.20 -14.97
C TYR A 69 23.42 -0.94 -15.92
N ASP A 70 24.03 -0.19 -16.84
CA ASP A 70 25.00 -0.67 -17.85
C ASP A 70 26.22 -1.36 -17.21
#